data_AF-A0A3M1MHM9-F1
#
_entry.id   AF-A0A3M1MHM9-F1
#
_cell.length_a   1.000
_cell.length_b   1.000
_cell.length_c   1.000
_cell.angle_alpha   90.00
_cell.angle_beta   90.00
_cell.angle_gamma   90.00
#
_symmetry.space_group_name_H-M   'P 1'
#
loop_
_entity.id
_entity.type
_entity.pdbx_description
1 polymer ?
#
loop_
_entity_poly.entity_id
_entity_poly.type
_entity_poly.pdbx_seq_one_letter_code
_entity_poly.pdbx_strand_id
1 'polypeptide(L)'
;MIWLDLANEQGQELYFDAWKRERCRKGSGELISGLIGDGSYEGEVLVELAERGCELTFVDRFLAPESLGAFLGRVSLDRLRQALEDSLAGSGELALGRRRSDPPAMGVSDYDATGPAPMHICREVA
;
A
#
# COMPACT_ATOMS: atom_id res chain seq x y z
N MET A 1 -12.08 -4.10 -1.57
CA MET A 1 -11.80 -5.47 -2.00
C MET A 1 -12.56 -5.81 -3.28
N ILE A 2 -11.83 -6.33 -4.27
CA ILE A 2 -12.26 -6.70 -5.62
C ILE A 2 -11.83 -8.16 -5.82
N TRP A 3 -12.76 -9.04 -6.20
CA TRP A 3 -12.42 -10.40 -6.62
C TRP A 3 -11.99 -10.37 -8.08
N LEU A 4 -10.83 -10.93 -8.37
CA LEU A 4 -10.31 -11.01 -9.73
C LEU A 4 -10.91 -12.26 -10.39
N ASP A 5 -11.28 -12.16 -11.66
CA ASP A 5 -11.67 -13.32 -12.48
C ASP A 5 -10.42 -14.13 -12.86
N LEU A 6 -9.72 -14.61 -11.84
CA LEU A 6 -8.44 -15.31 -11.93
C LEU A 6 -8.29 -16.21 -10.70
N ALA A 7 -8.00 -17.48 -10.97
CA ALA A 7 -7.57 -18.43 -9.95
C ALA A 7 -6.11 -18.83 -10.16
N ASN A 8 -5.41 -19.15 -9.07
CA ASN A 8 -4.08 -19.73 -9.14
C ASN A 8 -4.13 -21.20 -9.57
N GLU A 9 -2.96 -21.82 -9.77
CA GLU A 9 -2.86 -23.24 -10.17
C GLU A 9 -3.48 -24.24 -9.18
N GLN A 10 -3.72 -23.81 -7.94
CA GLN A 10 -4.36 -24.62 -6.90
C GLN A 10 -5.89 -24.42 -6.86
N GLY A 11 -6.45 -23.61 -7.76
CA GLY A 11 -7.88 -23.29 -7.82
C GLY A 11 -8.33 -22.25 -6.80
N GLN A 12 -7.40 -21.53 -6.15
CA GLN A 12 -7.73 -20.46 -5.22
C GLN A 12 -7.97 -19.17 -6.00
N GLU A 13 -9.11 -18.51 -5.75
CA GLU A 13 -9.44 -17.22 -6.36
C GLU A 13 -8.54 -16.11 -5.82
N LEU A 14 -8.13 -15.21 -6.70
CA LEU A 14 -7.33 -14.04 -6.32
C LEU A 14 -8.24 -12.86 -5.99
N TYR A 15 -7.81 -12.05 -5.04
CA TYR A 15 -8.44 -10.77 -4.73
C TYR A 15 -7.42 -9.65 -4.69
N PHE A 16 -7.94 -8.44 -4.92
CA PHE A 16 -7.22 -7.19 -4.79
C PHE A 16 -7.98 -6.25 -3.85
N ASP A 17 -7.35 -5.84 -2.75
CA ASP A 17 -7.90 -4.85 -1.84
C ASP A 17 -7.24 -3.48 -2.04
N ALA A 18 -7.92 -2.61 -2.78
CA ALA A 18 -7.47 -1.25 -3.04
C ALA A 18 -7.90 -0.29 -1.92
N TRP A 19 -6.97 0.54 -1.45
CA TRP A 19 -7.22 1.59 -0.44
C TRP A 19 -6.84 2.99 -0.90
N LYS A 20 -6.08 3.13 -1.99
CA LYS A 20 -5.69 4.45 -2.53
C LYS A 20 -5.69 4.42 -4.05
N ARG A 21 -6.28 5.44 -4.68
CA ARG A 21 -6.25 5.69 -6.13
C ARG A 21 -5.92 7.15 -6.34
N GLU A 22 -4.93 7.43 -7.17
CA GLU A 22 -4.48 8.78 -7.49
C GLU A 22 -4.25 8.92 -8.98
N ARG A 23 -4.60 10.08 -9.55
CA ARG A 23 -4.23 10.38 -10.94
C ARG A 23 -2.74 10.69 -11.01
N CYS A 24 -2.06 10.15 -12.01
CA CYS A 24 -0.65 10.45 -12.28
C CYS A 24 -0.45 11.96 -12.50
N ARG A 25 0.46 12.59 -11.75
CA ARG A 25 0.74 14.04 -11.88
C ARG A 25 1.52 14.41 -13.14
N LYS A 26 2.25 13.46 -13.74
CA LYS A 26 3.19 13.69 -14.87
C LYS A 26 2.78 13.01 -16.18
N GLY A 27 1.61 12.36 -16.25
CA GLY A 27 1.16 11.64 -17.44
C GLY A 27 -0.32 11.29 -17.40
N SER A 28 -0.86 10.68 -18.46
CA SER A 28 -2.18 10.06 -18.43
C SER A 28 -2.09 8.70 -17.74
N GLY A 29 -2.92 8.49 -16.71
CA GLY A 29 -2.95 7.25 -15.96
C GLY A 29 -3.32 7.42 -14.50
N GLU A 30 -3.44 6.30 -13.80
CA GLU A 30 -3.83 6.19 -12.41
C GLU A 30 -2.89 5.25 -11.65
N LEU A 31 -2.60 5.61 -10.41
CA LEU A 31 -1.83 4.81 -9.47
C LEU A 31 -2.79 4.29 -8.42
N ILE A 32 -2.85 2.97 -8.24
CA ILE A 32 -3.69 2.32 -7.24
C ILE A 32 -2.81 1.52 -6.29
N SER A 33 -2.84 1.90 -5.02
CA SER A 33 -2.18 1.14 -3.96
C SER A 33 -3.17 0.15 -3.36
N GLY A 34 -2.73 -1.11 -3.26
CA GLY A 34 -3.55 -2.18 -2.73
C GLY A 34 -2.73 -3.38 -2.28
N LEU A 35 -3.44 -4.39 -1.82
CA LEU A 35 -2.89 -5.68 -1.43
C LEU A 35 -3.50 -6.74 -2.32
N ILE A 36 -2.66 -7.66 -2.80
CA ILE A 36 -3.09 -8.81 -3.57
C ILE A 36 -2.92 -10.08 -2.75
N GLY A 37 -3.86 -11.01 -2.86
CA GLY A 37 -3.74 -12.30 -2.22
C GLY A 37 -4.54 -13.41 -2.89
N ASP A 38 -4.20 -14.64 -2.50
CA ASP A 38 -4.89 -15.89 -2.85
C ASP A 38 -5.36 -16.66 -1.60
N GLY A 39 -5.36 -15.99 -0.45
CA GLY A 39 -5.65 -16.56 0.88
C GLY A 39 -4.48 -17.31 1.52
N SER A 40 -3.40 -17.60 0.78
CA SER A 40 -2.17 -18.21 1.30
C SER A 40 -1.00 -17.22 1.32
N TYR A 41 -0.98 -16.31 0.35
CA TYR A 41 -0.10 -15.16 0.26
C TYR A 41 -0.93 -13.87 0.27
N GLU A 42 -0.40 -12.85 0.94
CA GLU A 42 -0.93 -11.50 0.97
C GLU A 42 0.24 -10.53 0.84
N GLY A 43 0.23 -9.68 -0.19
CA GLY A 43 1.34 -8.77 -0.42
C GLY A 43 0.96 -7.42 -1.02
N GLU A 44 1.70 -6.39 -0.63
CA GLU A 44 1.45 -5.02 -1.07
C GLU A 44 1.93 -4.79 -2.50
N VAL A 45 1.07 -4.16 -3.31
CA VAL A 45 1.31 -3.87 -4.71
C VAL A 45 0.83 -2.47 -5.08
N LEU A 46 1.66 -1.78 -5.86
CA LEU A 46 1.28 -0.58 -6.59
C LEU A 46 0.94 -0.97 -8.02
N VAL A 47 -0.27 -0.63 -8.43
CA VAL A 47 -0.79 -0.84 -9.79
C VAL A 47 -0.75 0.49 -10.52
N GLU A 48 -0.10 0.52 -11.68
CA GLU A 48 -0.09 1.68 -12.56
C GLU A 48 -0.95 1.37 -13.79
N LEU A 49 -2.09 2.05 -13.91
CA LEU A 49 -2.97 1.96 -15.07
C LEU A 49 -2.66 3.10 -16.03
N ALA A 50 -2.25 2.78 -17.25
CA ALA A 50 -2.02 3.74 -18.31
C ALA A 50 -2.82 3.35 -19.56
N GLU A 51 -2.94 4.26 -20.52
CA GLU A 51 -3.62 3.98 -21.81
C GLU A 51 -3.04 2.78 -22.59
N ARG A 52 -1.80 2.38 -22.26
CA ARG A 52 -1.09 1.28 -22.93
C ARG A 52 -0.98 0.00 -22.09
N GLY A 53 -1.69 -0.07 -20.97
CA GLY A 53 -1.78 -1.27 -20.13
C GLY A 53 -1.51 -1.03 -18.65
N CYS A 54 -1.30 -2.14 -17.95
CA CYS A 54 -1.17 -2.22 -16.50
C CYS A 54 0.23 -2.71 -16.09
N GLU A 55 0.92 -1.91 -15.26
CA GLU A 55 2.19 -2.29 -14.64
C GLU A 55 2.03 -2.53 -13.13
N LEU A 56 2.81 -3.49 -12.60
CA LEU A 56 2.72 -3.93 -11.21
C LEU A 56 4.07 -3.82 -10.52
N THR A 57 4.08 -3.10 -9.40
CA THR A 57 5.24 -2.99 -8.51
C THR A 57 4.91 -3.62 -7.16
N PHE A 58 5.49 -4.78 -6.88
CA PHE A 58 5.36 -5.46 -5.59
C PHE A 58 6.34 -4.87 -4.58
N VAL A 59 5.82 -4.36 -3.46
CA VAL A 59 6.65 -3.79 -2.38
C VAL A 59 7.44 -4.90 -1.68
N ASP A 60 6.83 -6.08 -1.54
CA ASP A 60 7.40 -7.24 -0.86
C ASP A 60 8.60 -7.86 -1.57
N ARG A 61 8.91 -7.41 -2.79
CA ARG A 61 10.13 -7.82 -3.50
C ARG A 61 11.39 -7.56 -2.66
N PHE A 62 11.34 -6.58 -1.75
CA PHE A 62 12.45 -6.24 -0.86
C PHE A 62 12.30 -6.79 0.56
N LEU A 63 11.08 -7.11 1.00
CA LEU A 63 10.78 -7.54 2.37
C LEU A 63 10.64 -9.06 2.51
N ALA A 64 10.03 -9.72 1.54
CA ALA A 64 9.74 -11.15 1.55
C ALA A 64 9.83 -11.75 0.13
N PRO A 65 11.02 -11.75 -0.50
CA PRO A 65 11.20 -12.18 -1.88
C PRO A 65 10.84 -13.65 -2.12
N GLU A 66 11.05 -14.53 -1.14
CA GLU A 66 10.71 -15.96 -1.26
C GLU A 66 9.20 -16.19 -1.33
N SER A 67 8.42 -15.52 -0.47
CA SER A 67 6.96 -15.59 -0.45
C SER A 67 6.37 -15.04 -1.74
N LEU A 68 6.89 -13.91 -2.22
CA LEU A 68 6.51 -13.34 -3.51
C LEU A 68 6.85 -14.30 -4.66
N GLY A 69 8.03 -14.93 -4.63
CA GLY A 69 8.44 -15.92 -5.63
C GLY A 69 7.51 -17.14 -5.67
N ALA A 70 7.12 -17.66 -4.51
CA ALA A 70 6.18 -18.78 -4.42
C ALA A 70 4.77 -18.40 -4.90
N PHE A 71 4.32 -17.16 -4.69
CA PHE A 71 3.07 -16.65 -5.24
C PHE A 71 3.13 -16.51 -6.77
N LEU A 72 4.16 -15.84 -7.29
CA LEU A 72 4.35 -15.64 -8.73
C LEU A 72 4.65 -16.95 -9.48
N GLY A 73 5.15 -17.98 -8.79
CA GLY A 73 5.30 -19.32 -9.35
C GLY A 73 3.97 -20.04 -9.60
N ARG A 74 2.88 -19.62 -8.94
CA ARG A 74 1.54 -20.22 -9.05
C ARG A 74 0.54 -19.36 -9.83
N VAL A 75 0.95 -18.16 -10.24
CA VAL A 75 0.10 -17.15 -10.86
C VAL A 75 0.80 -16.56 -12.08
N SER A 76 0.13 -16.57 -13.23
CA SER A 76 0.63 -15.89 -14.42
C SER A 76 0.55 -14.38 -14.24
N LEU A 77 1.71 -13.70 -14.29
CA LEU A 77 1.79 -12.24 -14.12
C LEU A 77 1.02 -11.50 -15.22
N ASP A 78 1.06 -11.97 -16.46
CA ASP A 78 0.29 -11.37 -17.56
C ASP A 78 -1.21 -11.48 -17.35
N ARG A 79 -1.69 -12.65 -16.91
CA ARG A 79 -3.11 -12.83 -16.58
C ARG A 79 -3.53 -11.97 -15.39
N LEU A 80 -2.65 -11.83 -14.41
CA LEU A 80 -2.90 -10.96 -13.27
C LEU A 80 -3.02 -9.49 -13.68
N ARG A 81 -2.11 -9.01 -14.54
CA ARG A 81 -2.16 -7.64 -15.09
C ARG A 81 -3.47 -7.40 -15.83
N GLN A 82 -3.87 -8.33 -16.70
CA GLN A 82 -5.12 -8.23 -17.45
C GLN A 82 -6.33 -8.22 -16.52
N ALA A 83 -6.40 -9.15 -15.56
CA ALA A 83 -7.53 -9.21 -14.62
C ALA A 83 -7.63 -7.93 -13.77
N LEU A 84 -6.50 -7.35 -13.37
CA LEU A 84 -6.47 -6.06 -12.67
C LEU A 84 -6.91 -4.91 -13.57
N GLU A 85 -6.43 -4.85 -14.80
CA GLU A 85 -6.83 -3.83 -15.78
C GLU A 85 -8.34 -3.87 -16.03
N ASP A 86 -8.89 -5.05 -16.34
CA ASP A 86 -10.32 -5.25 -16.60
C ASP A 86 -11.17 -4.85 -15.39
N SER A 87 -10.74 -5.27 -14.20
CA SER A 87 -11.45 -4.98 -12.96
C SER A 87 -11.40 -3.49 -12.60
N LEU A 88 -10.25 -2.83 -12.76
CA LEU A 88 -10.03 -1.45 -12.31
C LEU A 88 -10.45 -0.40 -13.34
N ALA A 89 -10.48 -0.73 -14.63
CA ALA A 89 -10.96 0.14 -15.70
C ALA A 89 -12.47 0.39 -15.61
N GLY A 90 -13.25 -0.62 -15.18
CA GLY A 90 -14.70 -0.50 -14.94
C GLY A 90 -15.06 0.04 -13.55
N SER A 91 -14.09 0.07 -12.64
CA SER A 91 -14.24 0.60 -11.30
C SER A 91 -14.09 2.13 -11.33
N GLY A 92 -15.14 2.90 -11.04
CA GLY A 92 -15.00 4.36 -10.82
C GLY A 92 -14.24 4.71 -9.54
N GLU A 93 -14.60 5.81 -8.85
CA GLU A 93 -14.30 5.99 -7.42
C GLU A 93 -15.08 4.97 -6.58
N LEU A 94 -14.93 3.66 -6.86
CA LEU A 94 -15.39 2.65 -5.92
C LEU A 94 -14.73 2.97 -4.59
N ALA A 95 -15.55 3.01 -3.54
CA ALA A 95 -15.18 3.34 -2.18
C ALA A 95 -13.97 2.52 -1.76
N LEU A 96 -12.78 3.06 -2.05
CA LEU A 96 -11.50 2.49 -1.66
C LEU A 96 -11.60 2.25 -0.16
N GLY A 97 -11.25 1.03 0.25
CA GLY A 97 -11.40 0.59 1.64
C GLY A 97 -10.91 1.69 2.58
N ARG A 98 -11.76 2.05 3.55
CA ARG A 98 -11.49 3.05 4.60
C ARG A 98 -10.00 3.00 4.93
N ARG A 99 -9.31 4.12 4.72
CA ARG A 99 -7.89 4.35 5.02
C ARG A 99 -7.45 3.37 6.11
N ARG A 100 -6.43 2.53 5.83
CA ARG A 100 -5.56 2.06 6.92
C ARG A 100 -5.24 3.33 7.70
N SER A 101 -5.80 3.46 8.88
CA SER A 101 -5.59 4.62 9.73
C SER A 101 -4.09 4.77 9.82
N ASP A 102 -3.55 5.89 9.33
CA ASP A 102 -2.24 6.30 9.78
C ASP A 102 -2.24 6.09 11.29
N PRO A 103 -1.23 5.41 11.87
CA PRO A 103 -1.14 5.34 13.32
C PRO A 103 -1.31 6.78 13.81
N PRO A 104 -2.23 7.06 14.76
CA PRO A 104 -2.43 8.40 15.25
C PRO A 104 -1.04 8.91 15.62
N ALA A 105 -0.63 10.03 15.01
CA ALA A 105 0.63 10.67 15.33
C ALA A 105 0.69 10.69 16.86
N MET A 106 1.56 9.86 17.45
CA MET A 106 1.69 9.79 18.89
C MET A 106 2.00 11.21 19.31
N GLY A 107 1.00 11.86 19.90
CA GLY A 107 1.15 13.19 20.45
C GLY A 107 2.37 13.13 21.33
N VAL A 108 3.32 14.03 21.07
CA VAL A 108 4.37 14.34 22.00
C VAL A 108 3.68 14.68 23.32
N SER A 109 3.63 13.69 24.21
CA SER A 109 3.10 13.88 25.55
C SER A 109 4.04 14.87 26.22
N ASP A 110 3.50 16.04 26.54
CA ASP A 110 4.10 16.99 27.46
C ASP A 110 4.54 16.22 28.71
N TYR A 111 5.85 15.96 28.80
CA TYR A 111 6.46 15.53 30.03
C TYR A 111 6.41 16.75 30.96
N ASP A 112 5.46 16.69 31.89
CA ASP A 112 5.34 17.56 33.05
C ASP A 112 6.62 17.45 33.87
N ALA A 113 7.56 18.38 33.65
CA ALA A 113 8.74 18.57 34.47
C ALA A 113 8.41 19.58 35.57
N THR A 114 7.73 19.10 36.60
CA THR A 114 7.73 19.73 37.92
C THR A 114 9.15 19.65 38.51
N GLY A 115 9.91 20.76 38.41
CA GLY A 115 11.24 20.93 38.99
C GLY A 115 11.55 22.42 39.23
N PRO A 116 12.27 22.79 40.31
CA PRO A 116 12.00 24.01 41.06
C PRO A 116 12.64 25.30 40.49
N ALA A 117 12.13 26.41 41.01
CA ALA A 117 12.35 27.81 40.65
C ALA A 117 13.82 28.24 40.39
N PRO A 118 14.03 29.26 39.53
CA PRO A 118 15.36 29.81 39.26
C PRO A 118 15.88 30.59 40.47
N MET A 119 16.97 30.10 41.07
CA MET A 119 17.81 30.86 42.00
C MET A 119 18.66 31.86 41.22
N HIS A 120 18.39 33.15 41.44
CA HIS A 120 19.28 34.24 41.08
C HIS A 120 20.65 34.07 41.75
N ILE A 121 21.72 34.01 40.98
CA ILE A 121 23.07 34.35 41.47
C ILE A 121 23.77 35.25 40.44
N CYS A 122 23.94 36.51 40.82
CA CYS A 122 24.87 37.47 40.23
C CYS A 122 26.33 37.07 40.54
N ARG A 123 27.22 37.31 39.56
CA ARG A 123 28.67 37.68 39.65
C ARG A 123 29.37 37.19 38.37
N GLU A 124 30.45 37.76 37.85
CA GLU A 124 31.15 39.04 37.93
C GLU A 124 32.29 38.91 36.90
N VAL A 125 32.49 39.95 36.10
CA VAL A 125 33.73 40.44 35.46
C VAL A 125 34.95 39.49 35.33
N ALA A 126 35.38 39.28 34.08
CA ALA A 126 36.77 39.52 33.63
C ALA A 126 36.78 39.75 32.11
#